data_AF-A0A9W4UM34-F1
#
_entry.id   AF-A0A9W4UM34-F1
#
_cell.length_a   1.000
_cell.length_b   1.000
_cell.length_c   1.000
_cell.angle_alpha   90.00
_cell.angle_beta   90.00
_cell.angle_gamma   90.00
#
_symmetry.space_group_name_H-M   'P 1'
#
loop_
_entity.id
_entity.type
_entity.pdbx_description
1 polymer ?
#
loop_
_entity_poly.entity_id
_entity_poly.type
_entity_poly.pdbx_seq_one_letter_code
_entity_poly.pdbx_strand_id
1 'polypeptide(L)'
;MTMTLVTSNEPVLETPFWTDTLSPKEDGRIPVPLLPATYRNKEHEVHIVGSDPYHFLENDLDVARLNRIHKWLWLVGLPGSPRPLHYQILKKRAIVLTEQMDLHLVWSPSRILIKPLPRYLLSPQFWQTNLCPHPSLYRIALGFLLSWVALIEKESDFKLAMLNGFLPDDMTWSGWLVVAGEVMLKPTPFRTRLSEHRTIGVIIDNKEIVNNRFLYGELRVGRLNWIYRFGLGQLRGYLSSCTTYASFVQENVNSLIALFAYATIVLSAMQVGLGTSYLADSEVFDTASSVFTLFSIFAPLAAIVGILLVLAVFILFNLFHMIKKQTRRRLQRDGV
;
A
#
# COMPACT_ATOMS: atom_id res chain seq x y z
N MET A 1 13.65 -20.61 -45.47
CA MET A 1 12.61 -20.31 -44.46
C MET A 1 13.20 -20.62 -43.10
N THR A 2 13.77 -19.61 -42.49
CA THR A 2 14.61 -19.70 -41.28
C THR A 2 13.69 -19.80 -40.07
N MET A 3 13.66 -20.97 -39.42
CA MET A 3 13.10 -21.14 -38.08
C MET A 3 13.96 -20.35 -37.10
N THR A 4 13.46 -19.22 -36.61
CA THR A 4 14.04 -18.52 -35.47
C THR A 4 13.78 -19.34 -34.22
N LEU A 5 14.78 -20.14 -33.85
CA LEU A 5 14.93 -20.70 -32.51
C LEU A 5 15.00 -19.54 -31.51
N VAL A 6 13.91 -19.34 -30.75
CA VAL A 6 13.94 -18.50 -29.55
C VAL A 6 14.68 -19.29 -28.48
N THR A 7 15.99 -19.07 -28.38
CA THR A 7 16.78 -19.44 -27.22
C THR A 7 16.47 -18.45 -26.10
N SER A 8 15.60 -18.81 -25.16
CA SER A 8 15.51 -18.16 -23.86
C SER A 8 15.71 -19.22 -22.78
N ASN A 9 16.93 -19.26 -22.24
CA ASN A 9 17.29 -19.97 -21.00
C ASN A 9 16.62 -19.27 -19.79
N GLU A 10 15.31 -19.09 -19.80
CA GLU A 10 14.58 -18.71 -18.60
C GLU A 10 14.31 -19.98 -17.78
N PRO A 11 14.66 -19.99 -16.48
CA PRO A 11 14.45 -21.17 -15.63
C PRO A 11 12.96 -21.49 -15.57
N VAL A 12 12.61 -22.77 -15.74
CA VAL A 12 11.23 -23.25 -15.59
C VAL A 12 10.77 -22.94 -14.16
N LEU A 13 9.75 -22.09 -14.04
CA LEU A 13 9.12 -21.76 -12.76
C LEU A 13 8.21 -22.91 -12.35
N GLU A 14 8.49 -23.53 -11.21
CA GLU A 14 7.62 -24.58 -10.64
C GLU A 14 6.61 -23.99 -9.66
N THR A 15 5.63 -24.78 -9.25
CA THR A 15 4.64 -24.35 -8.27
C THR A 15 5.24 -24.27 -6.87
N PRO A 16 4.88 -23.24 -6.08
CA PRO A 16 5.42 -23.07 -4.72
C PRO A 16 4.89 -24.09 -3.72
N PHE A 17 3.77 -24.75 -4.03
CA PHE A 17 3.15 -25.81 -3.24
C PHE A 17 2.42 -26.79 -4.16
N TRP A 18 2.11 -27.98 -3.65
CA TRP A 18 1.52 -29.10 -4.40
C TRP A 18 0.24 -29.61 -3.76
N THR A 19 0.07 -29.38 -2.45
CA THR A 19 -1.13 -29.79 -1.74
C THR A 19 -2.31 -28.89 -2.11
N ASP A 20 -3.34 -29.49 -2.72
CA ASP A 20 -4.61 -28.82 -2.92
C ASP A 20 -5.45 -28.88 -1.63
N THR A 21 -5.52 -27.74 -0.95
CA THR A 21 -6.23 -27.60 0.34
C THR A 21 -7.70 -27.22 0.19
N LEU A 22 -8.11 -26.84 -1.02
CA LEU A 22 -9.48 -26.42 -1.34
C LEU A 22 -10.26 -27.51 -2.10
N SER A 23 -9.60 -28.61 -2.48
CA SER A 23 -10.28 -29.74 -3.12
C SER A 23 -11.40 -30.27 -2.21
N PRO A 24 -12.62 -30.46 -2.75
CA PRO A 24 -13.73 -30.96 -1.98
C PRO A 24 -13.36 -32.36 -1.46
N LYS A 25 -13.43 -32.55 -0.14
CA LYS A 25 -13.69 -33.88 0.41
C LYS A 25 -14.97 -34.40 -0.25
N GLU A 26 -15.06 -35.71 -0.47
CA GLU A 26 -16.07 -36.44 -1.27
C GLU A 26 -17.55 -36.27 -0.84
N ASP A 27 -17.96 -35.08 -0.39
CA ASP A 27 -19.24 -34.73 0.24
C ASP A 27 -20.27 -34.15 -0.77
N GLY A 28 -20.08 -34.33 -2.08
CA GLY A 28 -21.05 -33.93 -3.10
C GLY A 28 -21.34 -32.42 -3.19
N ARG A 29 -20.51 -31.56 -2.60
CA ARG A 29 -20.65 -30.09 -2.68
C ARG A 29 -20.23 -29.58 -4.05
N ILE A 30 -20.99 -28.62 -4.59
CA ILE A 30 -20.67 -27.95 -5.86
C ILE A 30 -19.33 -27.20 -5.68
N PRO A 31 -18.35 -27.38 -6.60
CA PRO A 31 -17.09 -26.67 -6.53
C PRO A 31 -17.30 -25.16 -6.57
N VAL A 32 -16.74 -24.43 -5.60
CA VAL A 32 -16.76 -22.96 -5.62
C VAL A 32 -15.79 -22.48 -6.71
N PRO A 33 -16.21 -21.62 -7.64
CA PRO A 33 -15.34 -21.15 -8.71
C PRO A 33 -14.13 -20.39 -8.16
N LEU A 34 -12.96 -20.60 -8.79
CA LEU A 34 -11.70 -19.97 -8.39
C LEU A 34 -11.61 -18.49 -8.77
N LEU A 35 -12.27 -18.11 -9.87
CA LEU A 35 -12.23 -16.78 -10.45
C LEU A 35 -13.61 -16.10 -10.38
N PRO A 36 -13.67 -14.76 -10.24
CA PRO A 36 -14.91 -14.02 -10.34
C PRO A 36 -15.44 -14.01 -11.79
N ALA A 37 -16.74 -13.73 -11.96
CA ALA A 37 -17.34 -13.64 -13.29
C ALA A 37 -16.85 -12.43 -14.09
N THR A 38 -16.63 -11.30 -13.41
CA THR A 38 -16.26 -10.02 -14.03
C THR A 38 -15.20 -9.29 -13.23
N TYR A 39 -14.45 -8.42 -13.89
CA TYR A 39 -13.51 -7.51 -13.26
C TYR A 39 -13.60 -6.12 -13.89
N ARG A 40 -13.03 -5.12 -13.19
CA ARG A 40 -13.02 -3.73 -13.66
C ARG A 40 -11.61 -3.32 -14.04
N ASN A 41 -11.42 -2.84 -15.26
CA ASN A 41 -10.12 -2.32 -15.73
C ASN A 41 -9.81 -0.92 -15.14
N LYS A 42 -8.63 -0.38 -15.47
CA LYS A 42 -8.17 0.95 -15.03
C LYS A 42 -9.06 2.08 -15.55
N GLU A 43 -9.71 1.88 -16.69
CA GLU A 43 -10.66 2.78 -17.34
C GLU A 43 -12.06 2.77 -16.68
N HIS A 44 -12.26 1.89 -15.70
CA HIS A 44 -13.51 1.66 -14.95
C HIS A 44 -14.60 0.92 -15.75
N GLU A 45 -14.23 0.23 -16.81
CA GLU A 45 -15.09 -0.62 -17.63
C GLU A 45 -15.13 -2.03 -17.05
N VAL A 46 -16.29 -2.70 -17.18
CA VAL A 46 -16.52 -4.05 -16.64
C VAL A 46 -16.33 -5.07 -17.76
N HIS A 47 -15.44 -6.04 -17.53
CA HIS A 47 -15.07 -7.09 -18.48
C HIS A 47 -15.35 -8.47 -17.88
N ILE A 48 -15.63 -9.45 -18.73
CA ILE A 48 -15.85 -10.85 -18.34
C ILE A 48 -14.48 -11.56 -18.24
N VAL A 49 -14.29 -12.39 -17.22
CA VAL A 49 -13.01 -13.10 -16.99
C VAL A 49 -12.87 -14.34 -17.90
N GLY A 50 -13.98 -14.97 -18.26
CA GLY A 50 -14.04 -16.35 -18.79
C GLY A 50 -13.36 -16.63 -20.14
N SER A 51 -12.93 -15.62 -20.89
CA SER A 51 -12.29 -15.82 -22.20
C SER A 51 -10.75 -15.82 -22.13
N ASP A 52 -10.19 -15.01 -21.23
CA ASP A 52 -8.75 -14.89 -21.01
C ASP A 52 -8.49 -14.36 -19.58
N PRO A 53 -8.09 -15.24 -18.63
CA PRO A 53 -7.83 -14.83 -17.25
C PRO A 53 -6.58 -13.95 -17.13
N TYR A 54 -5.72 -13.89 -18.15
CA TYR A 54 -4.46 -13.15 -18.09
C TYR A 54 -4.67 -11.66 -17.80
N HIS A 55 -5.57 -11.00 -18.54
CA HIS A 55 -5.86 -9.58 -18.32
C HIS A 55 -6.51 -9.29 -16.97
N PHE A 56 -7.30 -10.24 -16.45
CA PHE A 56 -7.81 -10.17 -15.09
C PHE A 56 -6.65 -10.21 -14.09
N LEU A 57 -5.74 -11.18 -14.23
CA LEU A 57 -4.60 -11.37 -13.32
C LEU A 57 -3.63 -10.17 -13.35
N GLU A 58 -3.35 -9.61 -14.53
CA GLU A 58 -2.53 -8.39 -14.65
C GLU A 58 -3.13 -7.21 -13.89
N ASN A 59 -4.46 -7.10 -13.88
CA ASN A 59 -5.16 -6.02 -13.20
C ASN A 59 -5.30 -6.30 -11.70
N ASP A 60 -5.62 -7.53 -11.31
CA ASP A 60 -5.79 -7.91 -9.89
C ASP A 60 -4.47 -7.88 -9.13
N LEU A 61 -3.38 -8.34 -9.76
CA LEU A 61 -2.03 -8.35 -9.20
C LEU A 61 -1.21 -7.09 -9.55
N ASP A 62 -1.85 -5.99 -9.96
CA ASP A 62 -1.13 -4.78 -10.37
C ASP A 62 -0.42 -4.09 -9.19
N VAL A 63 0.91 -4.03 -9.26
CA VAL A 63 1.78 -3.30 -8.33
C VAL A 63 2.63 -2.23 -9.04
N ALA A 64 2.31 -1.87 -10.29
CA ALA A 64 3.10 -0.96 -11.10
C ALA A 64 3.29 0.42 -10.43
N ARG A 65 2.26 0.88 -9.70
CA ARG A 65 2.31 2.14 -8.94
C ARG A 65 3.44 2.12 -7.91
N LEU A 66 3.51 1.08 -7.08
CA LEU A 66 4.57 0.92 -6.08
C LEU A 66 5.94 0.70 -6.70
N ASN A 67 6.02 -0.08 -7.79
CA ASN A 67 7.29 -0.33 -8.48
C ASN A 67 7.90 0.96 -9.06
N ARG A 68 7.07 1.90 -9.54
CA ARG A 68 7.54 3.20 -10.04
C ARG A 68 8.30 4.02 -8.98
N ILE A 69 7.92 3.88 -7.72
CA ILE A 69 8.53 4.61 -6.60
C ILE A 69 9.44 3.74 -5.74
N HIS A 70 9.84 2.55 -6.23
CA HIS A 70 10.61 1.58 -5.44
C HIS A 70 11.85 2.20 -4.78
N LYS A 71 12.58 3.06 -5.51
CA LYS A 71 13.75 3.81 -5.02
C LYS A 71 13.50 4.69 -3.79
N TRP A 72 12.24 5.03 -3.51
CA TRP A 72 11.81 5.85 -2.38
C TRP A 72 11.05 5.05 -1.32
N LEU A 73 10.84 3.74 -1.50
CA LEU A 73 10.08 2.93 -0.54
C LEU A 73 10.78 2.80 0.81
N TRP A 74 12.10 2.96 0.87
CA TRP A 74 12.85 3.03 2.14
C TRP A 74 12.40 4.21 3.03
N LEU A 75 11.89 5.29 2.43
CA LEU A 75 11.26 6.36 3.19
C LEU A 75 9.91 5.93 3.72
N VAL A 76 9.17 5.06 3.02
CA VAL A 76 7.78 4.70 3.33
C VAL A 76 7.67 3.65 4.43
N GLY A 77 8.54 2.65 4.41
CA GLY A 77 8.50 1.48 5.29
C GLY A 77 9.89 0.91 5.55
N LEU A 78 10.00 0.14 6.63
CA LEU A 78 11.21 -0.61 6.92
C LEU A 78 11.25 -1.87 6.05
N PRO A 79 12.39 -2.22 5.43
CA PRO A 79 12.56 -3.52 4.78
C PRO A 79 12.29 -4.65 5.76
N GLY A 80 11.52 -5.65 5.35
CA GLY A 80 11.18 -6.81 6.18
C GLY A 80 9.73 -7.27 6.00
N SER A 81 9.46 -8.44 6.56
CA SER A 81 8.14 -9.06 6.53
C SER A 81 7.10 -8.24 7.30
N PRO A 82 5.82 -8.27 6.89
CA PRO A 82 4.75 -7.63 7.66
C PRO A 82 4.59 -8.28 9.03
N ARG A 83 4.05 -7.52 9.99
CA ARG A 83 3.79 -8.07 11.33
C ARG A 83 2.47 -8.86 11.35
N PRO A 84 2.35 -9.91 12.17
CA PRO A 84 1.16 -10.75 12.25
C PRO A 84 -0.14 -10.00 12.56
N LEU A 85 -1.29 -10.59 12.22
CA LEU A 85 -2.61 -9.96 12.34
C LEU A 85 -2.95 -9.54 13.78
N HIS A 86 -2.74 -10.40 14.77
CA HIS A 86 -2.97 -10.09 16.18
C HIS A 86 -2.17 -8.87 16.64
N TYR A 87 -0.97 -8.70 16.09
CA TYR A 87 -0.10 -7.58 16.43
C TYR A 87 -0.58 -6.26 15.79
N GLN A 88 -1.29 -6.31 14.65
CA GLN A 88 -1.96 -5.14 14.10
C GLN A 88 -3.08 -4.63 15.03
N ILE A 89 -3.81 -5.56 15.67
CA ILE A 89 -4.83 -5.24 16.68
C ILE A 89 -4.18 -4.61 17.91
N LEU A 90 -3.05 -5.16 18.38
CA LEU A 90 -2.28 -4.57 19.50
C LEU A 90 -1.86 -3.12 19.21
N LYS A 91 -1.56 -2.82 17.94
CA LYS A 91 -1.27 -1.45 17.47
C LYS A 91 -2.50 -0.55 17.33
N LYS A 92 -3.69 -1.01 17.73
CA LYS A 92 -4.97 -0.30 17.61
C LYS A 92 -5.32 0.06 16.16
N ARG A 93 -4.87 -0.74 15.20
CA ARG A 93 -5.22 -0.57 13.78
C ARG A 93 -6.43 -1.43 13.46
N ALA A 94 -7.47 -0.81 12.91
CA ALA A 94 -8.56 -1.55 12.28
C ALA A 94 -8.05 -2.26 11.02
N ILE A 95 -8.39 -3.54 10.86
CA ILE A 95 -8.04 -4.30 9.67
C ILE A 95 -9.17 -4.07 8.65
N VAL A 96 -8.83 -3.52 7.49
CA VAL A 96 -9.80 -3.10 6.47
C VAL A 96 -9.53 -3.83 5.16
N LEU A 97 -10.57 -4.42 4.59
CA LEU A 97 -10.50 -5.15 3.33
C LEU A 97 -10.24 -4.21 2.14
N THR A 98 -9.35 -4.61 1.24
CA THR A 98 -9.12 -3.97 -0.06
C THR A 98 -8.99 -5.02 -1.15
N GLU A 99 -9.55 -4.82 -2.34
CA GLU A 99 -9.28 -5.73 -3.47
C GLU A 99 -8.07 -5.30 -4.31
N GLN A 100 -7.53 -4.11 -4.08
CA GLN A 100 -6.37 -3.62 -4.84
C GLN A 100 -5.06 -4.16 -4.26
N MET A 101 -4.25 -4.81 -5.10
CA MET A 101 -2.96 -5.39 -4.69
C MET A 101 -1.94 -4.34 -4.24
N ASP A 102 -1.90 -3.18 -4.90
CA ASP A 102 -0.99 -2.10 -4.52
C ASP A 102 -1.32 -1.49 -3.14
N LEU A 103 -2.57 -1.61 -2.68
CA LEU A 103 -2.97 -1.19 -1.33
C LEU A 103 -2.72 -2.25 -0.24
N HIS A 104 -2.39 -3.49 -0.59
CA HIS A 104 -2.12 -4.54 0.38
C HIS A 104 -0.94 -4.13 1.30
N LEU A 105 -1.17 -4.17 2.62
CA LEU A 105 -0.26 -3.75 3.71
C LEU A 105 0.05 -2.24 3.77
N VAL A 106 -0.74 -1.42 3.10
CA VAL A 106 -0.69 0.04 3.27
C VAL A 106 -1.45 0.41 4.54
N TRP A 107 -0.79 1.13 5.45
CA TRP A 107 -1.34 1.47 6.76
C TRP A 107 -1.34 2.97 7.06
N SER A 108 -2.26 3.33 7.94
CA SER A 108 -2.41 4.64 8.58
C SER A 108 -2.52 4.43 10.10
N PRO A 109 -2.39 5.48 10.93
CA PRO A 109 -2.41 5.31 12.38
C PRO A 109 -3.60 4.51 12.92
N SER A 110 -4.77 4.61 12.29
CA SER A 110 -6.01 3.96 12.72
C SER A 110 -6.39 2.69 11.96
N ARG A 111 -5.78 2.40 10.80
CA ARG A 111 -6.17 1.25 9.97
C ARG A 111 -5.04 0.71 9.11
N ILE A 112 -5.11 -0.57 8.78
CA ILE A 112 -4.27 -1.27 7.79
C ILE A 112 -5.16 -1.89 6.72
N LEU A 113 -4.77 -1.72 5.45
CA LEU A 113 -5.48 -2.29 4.31
C LEU A 113 -4.90 -3.67 3.99
N ILE A 114 -5.75 -4.69 3.93
CA ILE A 114 -5.34 -6.07 3.62
C ILE A 114 -6.22 -6.61 2.49
N LYS A 115 -5.57 -7.09 1.43
CA LYS A 115 -6.22 -7.85 0.36
C LYS A 115 -6.44 -9.31 0.77
N PRO A 116 -7.68 -9.84 0.71
CA PRO A 116 -7.97 -11.25 0.94
C PRO A 116 -7.10 -12.16 0.09
N LEU A 117 -6.75 -13.35 0.58
CA LEU A 117 -6.05 -14.33 -0.22
C LEU A 117 -7.05 -15.01 -1.16
N PRO A 118 -6.96 -14.77 -2.49
CA PRO A 118 -7.95 -15.30 -3.43
C PRO A 118 -7.76 -16.81 -3.62
N ARG A 119 -8.88 -17.51 -3.87
CA ARG A 119 -8.95 -18.97 -4.04
C ARG A 119 -7.99 -19.49 -5.12
N TYR A 120 -7.85 -18.77 -6.24
CA TYR A 120 -6.98 -19.18 -7.33
C TYR A 120 -5.49 -19.25 -6.94
N LEU A 121 -5.05 -18.47 -5.93
CA LEU A 121 -3.66 -18.55 -5.43
C LEU A 121 -3.42 -19.73 -4.50
N LEU A 122 -4.47 -20.44 -4.09
CA LEU A 122 -4.43 -21.62 -3.23
C LEU A 122 -4.59 -22.93 -4.03
N SER A 123 -4.74 -22.86 -5.36
CA SER A 123 -4.85 -24.03 -6.25
C SER A 123 -3.53 -24.28 -6.98
N PRO A 124 -2.83 -25.40 -6.76
CA PRO A 124 -1.58 -25.72 -7.44
C PRO A 124 -1.74 -25.79 -8.98
N GLN A 125 -2.86 -26.33 -9.47
CA GLN A 125 -3.10 -26.41 -10.93
C GLN A 125 -3.22 -25.00 -11.54
N PHE A 126 -3.85 -24.06 -10.82
CA PHE A 126 -3.96 -22.69 -11.31
C PHE A 126 -2.60 -22.02 -11.50
N TRP A 127 -1.65 -22.27 -10.58
CA TRP A 127 -0.29 -21.77 -10.71
C TRP A 127 0.39 -22.31 -11.98
N GLN A 128 0.31 -23.62 -12.23
CA GLN A 128 0.92 -24.25 -13.41
C GLN A 128 0.39 -23.66 -14.71
N THR A 129 -0.92 -23.45 -14.80
CA THR A 129 -1.58 -23.02 -16.04
C THR A 129 -1.48 -21.51 -16.27
N ASN A 130 -1.60 -20.68 -15.23
CA ASN A 130 -1.81 -19.24 -15.39
C ASN A 130 -0.70 -18.34 -14.80
N LEU A 131 0.17 -18.86 -13.92
CA LEU A 131 1.20 -18.04 -13.25
C LEU A 131 2.62 -18.45 -13.65
N CYS A 132 2.93 -19.75 -13.63
CA CYS A 132 4.24 -20.28 -14.05
C CYS A 132 4.67 -19.85 -15.47
N PRO A 133 3.75 -19.77 -16.47
CA PRO A 133 4.12 -19.27 -17.80
C PRO A 133 4.44 -17.77 -17.85
N HIS A 134 4.10 -17.01 -16.80
CA HIS A 134 4.21 -15.56 -16.75
C HIS A 134 5.08 -15.11 -15.56
N PRO A 135 6.42 -15.00 -15.74
CA PRO A 135 7.35 -14.71 -14.65
C PRO A 135 7.03 -13.44 -13.84
N SER A 136 6.50 -12.39 -14.49
CA SER A 136 6.11 -11.15 -13.84
C SER A 136 4.97 -11.35 -12.83
N LEU A 137 3.92 -12.07 -13.22
CA LEU A 137 2.78 -12.41 -12.37
C LEU A 137 3.19 -13.39 -11.26
N TYR A 138 3.98 -14.41 -11.59
CA TYR A 138 4.51 -15.37 -10.63
C TYR A 138 5.24 -14.68 -9.47
N ARG A 139 6.17 -13.77 -9.78
CA ARG A 139 6.95 -13.03 -8.76
C ARG A 139 6.09 -12.20 -7.83
N ILE A 140 4.98 -11.65 -8.34
CA ILE A 140 4.04 -10.86 -7.54
C ILE A 140 3.16 -11.77 -6.69
N ALA A 141 2.58 -12.81 -7.30
CA ALA A 141 1.75 -13.80 -6.62
C ALA A 141 2.51 -14.49 -5.48
N LEU A 142 3.77 -14.85 -5.69
CA LEU A 142 4.61 -15.48 -4.67
C LEU A 142 4.89 -14.51 -3.53
N GLY A 143 5.28 -13.27 -3.83
CA GLY A 143 5.47 -12.24 -2.81
C GLY A 143 4.22 -11.98 -1.97
N PHE A 144 3.05 -12.01 -2.61
CA PHE A 144 1.77 -11.88 -1.93
C PHE A 144 1.46 -13.08 -1.04
N LEU A 145 1.71 -14.31 -1.50
CA LEU A 145 1.56 -15.51 -0.68
C LEU A 145 2.50 -15.50 0.53
N LEU A 146 3.76 -15.12 0.34
CA LEU A 146 4.74 -14.94 1.42
C LEU A 146 4.31 -13.89 2.45
N SER A 147 3.64 -12.82 1.99
CA SER A 147 3.11 -11.80 2.90
C SER A 147 2.01 -12.36 3.80
N TRP A 148 1.18 -13.27 3.30
CA TRP A 148 0.17 -13.97 4.09
C TRP A 148 0.78 -14.98 5.07
N VAL A 149 1.84 -15.69 4.68
CA VAL A 149 2.61 -16.54 5.60
C VAL A 149 3.16 -15.72 6.77
N ALA A 150 3.63 -14.50 6.53
CA ALA A 150 4.07 -13.60 7.60
C ALA A 150 2.92 -13.00 8.44
N LEU A 151 1.73 -12.83 7.86
CA LEU A 151 0.55 -12.32 8.57
C LEU A 151 -0.08 -13.36 9.51
N ILE A 152 -0.04 -14.64 9.15
CA ILE A 152 -0.66 -15.74 9.89
C ILE A 152 0.43 -16.64 10.49
N GLU A 153 0.94 -16.22 11.65
CA GLU A 153 1.96 -16.97 12.39
C GLU A 153 1.34 -18.01 13.33
N LYS A 154 0.23 -17.64 13.99
CA LYS A 154 -0.42 -18.46 15.02
C LYS A 154 -1.85 -18.81 14.66
N GLU A 155 -2.40 -19.83 15.33
CA GLU A 155 -3.80 -20.22 15.17
C GLU A 155 -4.77 -19.06 15.51
N SER A 156 -4.40 -18.16 16.43
CA SER A 156 -5.15 -16.94 16.70
C SER A 156 -5.22 -16.00 15.49
N ASP A 157 -4.12 -15.86 14.74
CA ASP A 157 -4.09 -15.07 13.51
C ASP A 157 -4.95 -15.71 12.43
N PHE A 158 -4.92 -17.04 12.34
CA PHE A 158 -5.76 -17.78 11.41
C PHE A 158 -7.24 -17.55 11.70
N LYS A 159 -7.65 -17.66 12.97
CA LYS A 159 -9.02 -17.36 13.40
C LYS A 159 -9.42 -15.92 13.08
N LEU A 160 -8.51 -14.96 13.26
CA LEU A 160 -8.74 -13.57 12.87
C LEU A 160 -8.89 -13.41 11.36
N ALA A 161 -8.08 -14.10 10.56
CA ALA A 161 -8.16 -14.07 9.10
C ALA A 161 -9.50 -14.62 8.60
N MET A 162 -9.94 -15.75 9.16
CA MET A 162 -11.26 -16.35 8.88
C MET A 162 -12.41 -15.42 9.29
N LEU A 163 -12.35 -14.84 10.51
CA LEU A 163 -13.39 -13.94 11.02
C LEU A 163 -13.60 -12.72 10.12
N ASN A 164 -12.53 -12.21 9.52
CA ASN A 164 -12.59 -11.05 8.62
C ASN A 164 -12.85 -11.43 7.14
N GLY A 165 -13.05 -12.71 6.84
CA GLY A 165 -13.29 -13.20 5.47
C GLY A 165 -12.08 -13.04 4.55
N PHE A 166 -10.86 -13.06 5.08
CA PHE A 166 -9.65 -12.95 4.26
C PHE A 166 -9.18 -14.27 3.67
N LEU A 167 -9.64 -15.38 4.23
CA LEU A 167 -9.37 -16.73 3.75
C LEU A 167 -10.69 -17.39 3.32
N PRO A 168 -10.64 -18.38 2.42
CA PRO A 168 -11.81 -19.19 2.07
C PRO A 168 -12.39 -19.92 3.30
N ASP A 169 -13.72 -19.97 3.43
CA ASP A 169 -14.42 -20.61 4.57
C ASP A 169 -14.12 -22.11 4.73
N ASP A 170 -13.73 -22.76 3.64
CA ASP A 170 -13.33 -24.16 3.53
C ASP A 170 -11.88 -24.41 3.99
N MET A 171 -11.08 -23.36 4.20
CA MET A 171 -9.71 -23.48 4.68
C MET A 171 -9.67 -23.92 6.14
N THR A 172 -8.87 -24.95 6.44
CA THR A 172 -8.60 -25.42 7.80
C THR A 172 -7.22 -24.97 8.29
N TRP A 173 -7.02 -24.88 9.59
CA TRP A 173 -5.70 -24.56 10.17
C TRP A 173 -4.62 -25.56 9.72
N SER A 174 -4.93 -26.85 9.68
CA SER A 174 -4.03 -27.89 9.17
C SER A 174 -3.70 -27.68 7.69
N GLY A 175 -4.67 -27.31 6.87
CA GLY A 175 -4.45 -27.00 5.46
C GLY A 175 -3.52 -25.80 5.29
N TRP A 176 -3.77 -24.73 6.05
CA TRP A 176 -2.91 -23.55 6.06
C TRP A 176 -1.46 -23.87 6.45
N LEU A 177 -1.26 -24.69 7.50
CA LEU A 177 0.08 -25.11 7.93
C LEU A 177 0.85 -25.86 6.82
N VAL A 178 0.17 -26.71 6.06
CA VAL A 178 0.78 -27.43 4.94
C VAL A 178 1.18 -26.45 3.83
N VAL A 179 0.28 -25.56 3.41
CA VAL A 179 0.57 -24.57 2.36
C VAL A 179 1.70 -23.64 2.79
N ALA A 180 1.64 -23.07 3.99
CA ALA A 180 2.67 -22.18 4.52
C ALA A 180 4.02 -22.91 4.62
N GLY A 181 4.03 -24.16 5.08
CA GLY A 181 5.22 -25.00 5.15
C GLY A 181 5.83 -25.25 3.77
N GLU A 182 5.04 -25.68 2.79
CA GLU A 182 5.51 -25.96 1.43
C GLU A 182 6.10 -24.71 0.75
N VAL A 183 5.41 -23.57 0.88
CA VAL A 183 5.86 -22.28 0.32
C VAL A 183 7.19 -21.84 0.93
N MET A 184 7.40 -22.03 2.24
CA MET A 184 8.67 -21.72 2.91
C MET A 184 9.81 -22.66 2.52
N LEU A 185 9.47 -23.93 2.25
CA LEU A 185 10.46 -24.97 1.94
C LEU A 185 10.88 -24.98 0.45
N LYS A 186 10.07 -24.44 -0.46
CA LYS A 186 10.31 -24.48 -1.92
C LYS A 186 10.05 -23.16 -2.68
N PRO A 187 10.85 -22.11 -2.51
CA PRO A 187 11.12 -21.20 -3.62
C PRO A 187 12.16 -21.90 -4.54
N THR A 188 11.75 -22.25 -5.75
CA THR A 188 12.38 -23.05 -6.83
C THR A 188 13.84 -22.68 -7.25
N PRO A 189 14.36 -23.28 -8.34
CA PRO A 189 15.33 -24.39 -8.40
C PRO A 189 16.80 -23.99 -8.06
N PHE A 190 17.02 -22.77 -7.58
CA PHE A 190 18.36 -22.31 -7.23
C PHE A 190 18.80 -23.05 -5.96
N ARG A 191 19.57 -24.12 -6.14
CA ARG A 191 20.35 -24.79 -5.08
C ARG A 191 21.34 -23.78 -4.49
N THR A 192 20.87 -22.80 -3.74
CA THR A 192 21.74 -22.05 -2.82
C THR A 192 22.17 -23.05 -1.75
N ARG A 193 23.44 -23.46 -1.81
CA ARG A 193 24.13 -24.29 -0.82
C ARG A 193 24.23 -23.59 0.54
N LEU A 194 23.13 -23.20 1.17
CA LEU A 194 23.18 -22.59 2.50
C LEU A 194 22.03 -23.15 3.31
N SER A 195 22.35 -24.27 3.97
CA SER A 195 21.63 -24.90 5.07
C SER A 195 21.67 -24.05 6.34
N GLU A 196 21.45 -22.74 6.23
CA GLU A 196 21.37 -21.81 7.36
C GLU A 196 20.13 -20.94 7.22
N HIS A 197 19.18 -21.14 8.14
CA HIS A 197 18.08 -20.23 8.47
C HIS A 197 17.29 -19.63 7.28
N ARG A 198 16.40 -20.43 6.66
CA ARG A 198 15.39 -19.91 5.72
C ARG A 198 14.38 -19.02 6.44
N THR A 199 14.68 -17.74 6.49
CA THR A 199 13.73 -16.71 6.93
C THR A 199 13.02 -16.11 5.72
N ILE A 200 11.78 -15.63 5.91
CA ILE A 200 11.01 -14.95 4.87
C ILE A 200 11.80 -13.79 4.25
N GLY A 201 12.59 -13.06 5.07
CA GLY A 201 13.42 -11.95 4.62
C GLY A 201 14.44 -12.34 3.55
N VAL A 202 15.09 -13.49 3.68
CA VAL A 202 16.08 -13.98 2.71
C VAL A 202 15.42 -14.33 1.36
N ILE A 203 14.22 -14.93 1.39
CA ILE A 203 13.47 -15.28 0.18
C ILE A 203 13.03 -14.01 -0.57
N ILE A 204 12.54 -13.02 0.18
CA ILE A 204 12.03 -11.76 -0.38
C ILE A 204 13.17 -10.89 -0.96
N ASP A 205 14.38 -10.93 -0.39
CA ASP A 205 15.52 -10.16 -0.90
C ASP A 205 15.97 -10.63 -2.29
N ASN A 206 15.63 -11.86 -2.67
CA ASN A 206 15.92 -12.38 -4.00
C ASN A 206 14.96 -11.82 -5.07
N LYS A 207 15.42 -10.78 -5.76
CA LYS A 207 14.69 -10.07 -6.83
C LYS A 207 14.36 -10.94 -8.05
N GLU A 208 15.05 -12.07 -8.24
CA GLU A 208 14.76 -12.99 -9.33
C GLU A 208 13.52 -13.86 -9.03
N ILE A 209 13.18 -14.00 -7.75
CA ILE A 209 12.11 -14.88 -7.26
C ILE A 209 10.86 -14.07 -6.87
N VAL A 210 11.04 -12.90 -6.24
CA VAL A 210 9.94 -12.11 -5.70
C VAL A 210 9.97 -10.69 -6.24
N ASN A 211 8.78 -10.11 -6.47
CA ASN A 211 8.68 -8.72 -6.88
C ASN A 211 9.20 -7.77 -5.79
N ASN A 212 10.02 -6.79 -6.21
CA ASN A 212 10.63 -5.76 -5.37
C ASN A 212 9.66 -5.03 -4.42
N ARG A 213 8.36 -4.95 -4.74
CA ARG A 213 7.34 -4.41 -3.82
C ARG A 213 7.36 -5.12 -2.46
N PHE A 214 7.55 -6.43 -2.42
CA PHE A 214 7.37 -7.23 -1.20
C PHE A 214 8.56 -7.17 -0.24
N LEU A 215 9.68 -6.56 -0.64
CA LEU A 215 10.80 -6.22 0.25
C LEU A 215 10.35 -5.38 1.45
N TYR A 216 9.33 -4.56 1.26
CA TYR A 216 8.77 -3.70 2.28
C TYR A 216 7.39 -4.21 2.70
N GLY A 217 7.28 -4.92 3.81
CA GLY A 217 5.99 -5.45 4.28
C GLY A 217 4.95 -4.35 4.47
N GLU A 218 5.13 -3.52 5.50
CA GLU A 218 4.18 -2.46 5.88
C GLU A 218 4.56 -1.09 5.30
N LEU A 219 3.64 -0.47 4.56
CA LEU A 219 3.86 0.82 3.91
C LEU A 219 3.01 1.94 4.53
N ARG A 220 3.64 3.02 5.01
CA ARG A 220 2.91 4.15 5.61
C ARG A 220 2.28 5.04 4.54
N VAL A 221 0.94 5.11 4.51
CA VAL A 221 0.18 5.91 3.53
C VAL A 221 0.56 7.39 3.52
N GLY A 222 0.87 7.96 4.69
CA GLY A 222 1.26 9.37 4.79
C GLY A 222 2.51 9.65 3.95
N ARG A 223 3.55 8.82 4.08
CA ARG A 223 4.82 9.00 3.34
C ARG A 223 4.66 8.69 1.85
N LEU A 224 3.84 7.69 1.51
CA LEU A 224 3.42 7.43 0.13
C LEU A 224 2.76 8.67 -0.51
N ASN A 225 1.85 9.32 0.21
CA ASN A 225 1.20 10.54 -0.26
C ASN A 225 2.20 11.68 -0.49
N TRP A 226 3.18 11.87 0.40
CA TRP A 226 4.26 12.84 0.20
C TRP A 226 5.06 12.55 -1.07
N ILE A 227 5.51 11.31 -1.27
CA ILE A 227 6.27 10.92 -2.46
C ILE A 227 5.47 11.17 -3.75
N TYR A 228 4.19 10.83 -3.76
CA TYR A 228 3.35 11.04 -4.94
C TYR A 228 3.07 12.52 -5.21
N ARG A 229 2.83 13.32 -4.17
CA ARG A 229 2.55 14.75 -4.30
C ARG A 229 3.79 15.53 -4.74
N PHE A 230 4.91 15.33 -4.07
CA PHE A 230 6.11 16.15 -4.28
C PHE A 230 7.11 15.52 -5.24
N GLY A 231 7.27 14.18 -5.21
CA GLY A 231 8.20 13.48 -6.11
C GLY A 231 7.66 13.26 -7.52
N LEU A 232 6.33 13.18 -7.69
CA LEU A 232 5.70 12.85 -8.98
C LEU A 232 4.67 13.89 -9.44
N GLY A 233 4.46 14.97 -8.70
CA GLY A 233 3.48 16.01 -9.02
C GLY A 233 2.02 15.56 -8.98
N GLN A 234 1.72 14.39 -8.41
CA GLN A 234 0.36 13.86 -8.33
C GLN A 234 -0.32 14.36 -7.05
N LEU A 235 -1.01 15.50 -7.17
CA LEU A 235 -1.66 16.20 -6.05
C LEU A 235 -2.62 15.32 -5.23
N ARG A 236 -3.30 14.36 -5.87
CA ARG A 236 -4.19 13.40 -5.20
C ARG A 236 -3.47 12.50 -4.18
N GLY A 237 -2.15 12.36 -4.30
CA GLY A 237 -1.35 11.42 -3.51
C GLY A 237 -1.55 9.97 -3.98
N TYR A 238 -1.11 9.04 -3.15
CA TYR A 238 -1.20 7.61 -3.39
C TYR A 238 -2.59 7.06 -3.02
N LEU A 239 -3.06 7.37 -1.82
CA LEU A 239 -4.41 7.05 -1.38
C LEU A 239 -4.97 8.27 -0.64
N SER A 240 -6.09 8.79 -1.14
CA SER A 240 -6.77 9.90 -0.49
C SER A 240 -7.49 9.37 0.74
N SER A 241 -6.84 9.42 1.91
CA SER A 241 -7.47 9.04 3.18
C SER A 241 -8.64 9.93 3.55
N CYS A 242 -8.64 11.18 3.04
CA CYS A 242 -9.70 12.15 3.24
C CYS A 242 -10.63 12.12 2.02
N THR A 243 -11.84 11.61 2.19
CA THR A 243 -12.95 11.86 1.24
C THR A 243 -13.54 13.26 1.43
N THR A 244 -13.26 13.88 2.58
CA THR A 244 -13.83 15.17 2.99
C THR A 244 -12.72 16.18 3.33
N TYR A 245 -12.85 17.42 2.86
CA TYR A 245 -11.90 18.51 3.15
C TYR A 245 -11.72 18.78 4.66
N ALA A 246 -12.74 18.49 5.46
CA ALA A 246 -12.76 18.69 6.91
C ALA A 246 -11.64 17.94 7.64
N SER A 247 -11.34 16.69 7.27
CA SER A 247 -10.31 15.89 7.96
C SER A 247 -8.90 16.38 7.64
N PHE A 248 -8.66 16.91 6.44
CA PHE A 248 -7.38 17.54 6.11
C PHE A 248 -7.16 18.82 6.93
N VAL A 249 -8.19 19.65 7.10
CA VAL A 249 -8.10 20.85 7.93
C VAL A 249 -7.85 20.46 9.39
N GLN A 250 -8.59 19.49 9.93
CA GLN A 250 -8.45 19.04 11.32
C GLN A 250 -7.03 18.55 11.66
N GLU A 251 -6.38 17.82 10.76
CA GLU A 251 -5.00 17.33 10.96
C GLU A 251 -3.97 18.49 11.00
N ASN A 252 -4.17 19.56 10.23
CA ASN A 252 -3.26 20.71 10.19
C ASN A 252 -3.57 21.73 11.29
N VAL A 253 -4.82 21.81 11.76
CA VAL A 253 -5.26 22.73 12.83
C VAL A 253 -4.49 22.48 14.12
N ASN A 254 -4.20 21.22 14.48
CA ASN A 254 -3.43 20.93 15.70
C ASN A 254 -2.02 21.56 15.66
N SER A 255 -1.33 21.49 14.51
CA SER A 255 -0.02 22.13 14.33
C SER A 255 -0.11 23.65 14.35
N LEU A 256 -1.18 24.23 13.77
CA LEU A 256 -1.43 25.67 13.83
C LEU A 256 -1.69 26.15 15.27
N ILE A 257 -2.49 25.41 16.04
CA ILE A 257 -2.76 25.71 17.45
C ILE A 257 -1.46 25.66 18.25
N ALA A 258 -0.62 24.64 18.05
CA ALA A 258 0.66 24.54 18.72
C ALA A 258 1.61 25.71 18.37
N LEU A 259 1.70 26.08 17.09
CA LEU A 259 2.50 27.24 16.64
C LEU A 259 1.97 28.55 17.25
N PHE A 260 0.66 28.74 17.26
CA PHE A 260 0.02 29.91 17.85
C PHE A 260 0.23 30.00 19.37
N ALA A 261 0.08 28.88 20.08
CA ALA A 261 0.34 28.79 21.51
C ALA A 261 1.80 29.13 21.83
N TYR A 262 2.75 28.58 21.08
CA TYR A 262 4.17 28.90 21.22
C TYR A 262 4.46 30.38 20.97
N ALA A 263 3.93 30.95 19.88
CA ALA A 263 4.08 32.37 19.56
C ALA A 263 3.50 33.27 20.67
N THR A 264 2.35 32.90 21.25
CA THR A 264 1.73 33.63 22.35
C THR A 264 2.59 33.60 23.62
N ILE A 265 3.19 32.44 23.94
CA ILE A 265 4.11 32.31 25.08
C ILE A 265 5.34 33.20 24.88
N VAL A 266 5.96 33.16 23.69
CA VAL A 266 7.13 33.99 23.36
C VAL A 266 6.78 35.47 23.45
N LEU A 267 5.64 35.89 22.90
CA LEU A 267 5.19 37.28 22.93
C LEU A 267 4.92 37.75 24.37
N SER A 268 4.33 36.90 25.20
CA SER A 268 4.07 37.21 26.62
C SER A 268 5.38 37.38 27.40
N ALA A 269 6.35 36.48 27.20
CA ALA A 269 7.66 36.59 27.85
C ALA A 269 8.42 37.85 27.39
N MET A 270 8.29 38.22 26.11
CA MET A 270 8.88 39.41 25.54
C MET A 270 8.25 40.71 26.09
N GLN A 271 6.93 40.73 26.26
CA GLN A 271 6.22 41.83 26.93
C GLN A 271 6.72 42.03 28.37
N VAL A 272 6.94 40.94 29.11
CA VAL A 272 7.51 41.00 30.46
C VAL A 272 8.95 41.53 30.44
N GLY A 273 9.77 41.09 29.48
CA GLY A 273 11.15 41.55 29.33
C GLY A 273 11.26 43.05 29.03
N LEU A 274 10.44 43.56 28.09
CA LEU A 274 10.35 44.99 27.79
C LEU A 274 9.81 45.83 28.96
N GLY A 275 9.08 45.20 29.90
CA GLY A 275 8.63 45.84 31.13
C GLY A 275 9.71 46.03 32.18
N THR A 276 10.91 45.45 32.00
CA THR A 276 12.05 45.59 32.92
C THR A 276 13.05 46.60 32.41
N SER A 277 13.44 47.58 33.24
CA SER A 277 14.43 48.61 32.88
C SER A 277 15.78 48.03 32.45
N TYR A 278 16.18 46.88 33.01
CA TYR A 278 17.43 46.21 32.66
C TYR A 278 17.51 45.72 31.20
N LEU A 279 16.38 45.26 30.62
CA LEU A 279 16.35 44.75 29.24
C LEU A 279 15.82 45.78 28.25
N ALA A 280 14.92 46.67 28.69
CA ALA A 280 14.32 47.71 27.85
C ALA A 280 15.35 48.74 27.36
N ASP A 281 16.37 49.06 28.17
CA ASP A 281 17.40 50.04 27.81
C ASP A 281 18.45 49.49 26.82
N SER A 282 18.39 48.20 26.48
CA SER A 282 19.31 47.59 25.54
C SER A 282 18.78 47.58 24.11
N GLU A 283 19.49 48.26 23.20
CA GLU A 283 19.13 48.39 21.77
C GLU A 283 19.03 47.04 21.05
N VAL A 284 19.83 46.06 21.49
CA VAL A 284 19.81 44.67 20.97
C VAL A 284 18.50 43.97 21.34
N PHE A 285 18.00 44.16 22.56
CA PHE A 285 16.76 43.54 23.00
C PHE A 285 15.54 44.20 22.37
N ASP A 286 15.55 45.54 22.21
CA ASP A 286 14.49 46.27 21.52
C ASP A 286 14.36 45.85 20.04
N THR A 287 15.50 45.73 19.34
CA THR A 287 15.54 45.26 17.95
C THR A 287 15.05 43.81 17.84
N ALA A 288 15.52 42.92 18.72
CA ALA A 288 15.05 41.53 18.76
C ALA A 288 13.54 41.47 19.06
N SER A 289 13.05 42.34 19.94
CA SER A 289 11.64 42.45 20.31
C SER A 289 10.74 42.75 19.13
N SER A 290 11.15 43.73 18.34
CA SER A 290 10.45 44.12 17.12
C SER A 290 10.40 42.98 16.09
N VAL A 291 11.52 42.27 15.87
CA VAL A 291 11.59 41.16 14.91
C VAL A 291 10.68 39.99 15.32
N PHE A 292 10.72 39.57 16.58
CA PHE A 292 9.89 38.46 17.06
C PHE A 292 8.40 38.82 17.13
N THR A 293 8.07 40.08 17.40
CA THR A 293 6.69 40.58 17.34
C THR A 293 6.14 40.49 15.91
N LEU A 294 6.89 40.98 14.91
CA LEU A 294 6.53 40.86 13.50
C LEU A 294 6.42 39.38 13.08
N PHE A 295 7.37 38.54 13.49
CA PHE A 295 7.34 37.11 13.21
C PHE A 295 6.08 36.43 13.79
N SER A 296 5.70 36.76 15.02
CA SER A 296 4.54 36.17 15.69
C SER A 296 3.20 36.54 15.04
N ILE A 297 3.14 37.66 14.31
CA ILE A 297 1.98 38.07 13.53
C ILE A 297 2.02 37.43 12.13
N PHE A 298 3.14 37.53 11.43
CA PHE A 298 3.25 37.10 10.04
C PHE A 298 3.34 35.58 9.89
N ALA A 299 3.97 34.85 10.81
CA ALA A 299 4.16 33.41 10.67
C ALA A 299 2.83 32.63 10.72
N PRO A 300 1.90 32.87 11.67
CA PRO A 300 0.57 32.25 11.62
C PRO A 300 -0.24 32.66 10.39
N LEU A 301 -0.18 33.93 9.99
CA LEU A 301 -0.89 34.43 8.81
C LEU A 301 -0.39 33.76 7.53
N ALA A 302 0.93 33.68 7.34
CA ALA A 302 1.56 33.00 6.22
C ALA A 302 1.22 31.51 6.21
N ALA A 303 1.17 30.85 7.36
CA ALA A 303 0.78 29.45 7.47
C ALA A 303 -0.68 29.23 7.03
N ILE A 304 -1.61 30.09 7.47
CA ILE A 304 -3.02 30.05 7.08
C ILE A 304 -3.17 30.28 5.56
N VAL A 305 -2.53 31.33 5.03
CA VAL A 305 -2.54 31.64 3.58
C VAL A 305 -1.95 30.48 2.78
N GLY A 306 -0.86 29.88 3.24
CA GLY A 306 -0.25 28.71 2.61
C GLY A 306 -1.20 27.51 2.55
N ILE A 307 -1.90 27.21 3.66
CA ILE A 307 -2.89 26.12 3.69
C ILE A 307 -4.06 26.41 2.74
N LEU A 308 -4.58 27.65 2.72
CA LEU A 308 -5.65 28.05 1.81
C LEU A 308 -5.21 27.96 0.34
N LEU A 309 -3.98 28.34 0.02
CA LEU A 309 -3.43 28.24 -1.33
C LEU A 309 -3.31 26.77 -1.77
N VAL A 310 -2.80 25.89 -0.90
CA VAL A 310 -2.74 24.44 -1.19
C VAL A 310 -4.13 23.86 -1.41
N LEU A 311 -5.12 24.26 -0.61
CA LEU A 311 -6.52 23.85 -0.79
C LEU A 311 -7.09 24.36 -2.11
N ALA A 312 -6.85 25.63 -2.46
CA ALA A 312 -7.30 26.23 -3.71
C ALA A 312 -6.72 25.49 -4.94
N VAL A 313 -5.41 25.23 -4.95
CA VAL A 313 -4.74 24.45 -6.00
C VAL A 313 -5.35 23.05 -6.12
N PHE A 314 -5.63 22.38 -4.99
CA PHE A 314 -6.23 21.06 -4.98
C PHE A 314 -7.66 21.07 -5.56
N ILE A 315 -8.48 22.05 -5.18
CA ILE A 315 -9.85 22.23 -5.70
C ILE A 315 -9.82 22.49 -7.21
N LEU A 316 -9.00 23.45 -7.66
CA LEU A 316 -8.88 23.82 -9.07
C LEU A 316 -8.43 22.62 -9.92
N PHE A 317 -7.46 21.85 -9.44
CA PHE A 317 -7.00 20.65 -10.14
C PHE A 317 -8.07 19.56 -10.23
N ASN A 318 -8.79 19.29 -9.13
CA ASN A 318 -9.89 18.31 -9.13
C ASN A 318 -11.02 18.75 -10.06
N LEU A 319 -11.36 20.04 -10.06
CA LEU A 319 -12.36 20.63 -10.95
C LEU A 319 -11.94 20.48 -12.41
N PHE A 320 -10.70 20.84 -12.75
CA PHE A 320 -10.15 20.69 -14.09
C PHE A 320 -10.15 19.22 -14.55
N HIS A 321 -9.71 18.30 -13.69
CA HIS A 321 -9.70 16.87 -14.01
C HIS A 321 -11.12 16.33 -14.25
N MET A 322 -12.09 16.73 -13.43
CA MET A 322 -13.49 16.37 -13.61
C MET A 322 -14.05 16.92 -14.92
N ILE A 323 -13.84 18.22 -15.22
CA ILE A 323 -14.29 18.85 -16.46
C ILE A 323 -13.67 18.13 -17.67
N LYS A 324 -12.36 17.91 -17.67
CA LYS A 324 -11.66 17.20 -18.75
C LYS A 324 -12.22 15.79 -18.98
N LYS A 325 -12.54 15.07 -17.89
CA LYS A 325 -13.16 13.73 -17.96
C LYS A 325 -14.57 13.80 -18.54
N GLN A 326 -15.37 14.80 -18.16
CA GLN A 326 -16.70 15.02 -18.72
C GLN A 326 -16.63 15.38 -20.21
N THR A 327 -15.74 16.28 -20.61
CA THR A 327 -15.56 16.67 -22.01
C THR A 327 -15.14 15.49 -22.89
N ARG A 328 -14.19 14.65 -22.43
CA ARG A 328 -13.80 13.43 -23.16
C ARG A 328 -14.95 12.45 -23.34
N ARG A 329 -15.78 12.26 -22.30
CA ARG A 329 -16.97 11.40 -22.37
C ARG A 329 -18.04 11.94 -23.32
N ARG A 330 -18.20 13.26 -23.42
CA ARG A 330 -19.10 13.89 -24.39
C ARG A 330 -18.59 13.67 -25.82
N LEU A 331 -17.31 13.96 -26.07
CA LEU A 331 -16.69 13.72 -27.38
C LEU A 331 -16.76 12.25 -27.85
N GLN A 332 -16.66 11.28 -26.93
CA GLN A 332 -16.83 9.87 -27.25
C GLN A 332 -18.29 9.46 -27.51
N ARG A 333 -19.27 10.18 -26.94
CA ARG A 333 -20.70 9.96 -27.20
C ARG A 333 -21.18 10.62 -28.49
N ASP A 334 -20.59 11.75 -28.84
CA ASP A 334 -20.96 12.54 -30.03
C ASP A 334 -20.18 12.09 -31.29
N GLY A 335 -19.21 11.18 -31.13
CA GLY A 335 -18.39 10.59 -32.20
C GLY A 335 -18.76 9.14 -32.58
N VAL A 336 -19.95 8.68 -32.15
CA VAL A 336 -20.67 7.49 -32.64
C VAL A 336 -21.93 7.98 -33.30
#